data_AF-A0A9E3M6W0-F1
#
_entry.id   AF-A0A9E3M6W0-F1
#
_cell.length_a   1.000
_cell.length_b   1.000
_cell.length_c   1.000
_cell.angle_alpha   90.00
_cell.angle_beta   90.00
_cell.angle_gamma   90.00
#
_symmetry.space_group_name_H-M   'P 1'
#
loop_
_entity.id
_entity.type
_entity.pdbx_description
1 polymer ?
#
loop_
_entity_poly.entity_id
_entity_poly.type
_entity_poly.pdbx_seq_one_letter_code
_entity_poly.pdbx_strand_id
1 'polypeptide(L)'
;MPAQLLASLMFALILASRPALCAIELIEFPPQAWMVTDDVTGVDLEVSIDGFLISATELSQRQFEEVAGYNPSVHRGENLPVENVNWWETIRFCNLKSERDGLEPCYNLDSGDCDLSANGWRLPTEAEWLTAFGRDSVFEGGDASGRANLGSANDESLEVLHREMREKTTVPVGTYQPNTYGAFNLLGNVREWCTDNNNPLSDNPMPLHNPAGPRFSAEKVVRGGSFFSHSGSWARGYNSAVRPGYKSRYLGIRLCRSSGVMFSHDYADPAWFEPYNRRPAGYESSTGTLSRLLEPAQAGRIATAGGWEQRRRVVLERWEKLLGMQHAPRIEGPPQARLIREYDEDAYSGRLMYLRVEPDYWEKIYLMLPRRPLNKPAPVVIVPYYDVDTPAAQNMGGKSFMPPSVRSFAHLAVRSGYIACAVRWFGEGYSVGYAEAVAELNRRHPGLSGLGKWVSDVRALLDWLYTRPEVDRRNIGIIGHSLGGKMSMYAAAFEPRITAIVGSEHGIGIEFSNYEDYWYLDGSIRERDPAVDHHELLGLIAPRPFLLIGGESADNDSSWHFINEARKVYALYGHPEYIGYFNHRTGHTPTPEAVTLSLRWLERFLGPGN
;
A
#
# COMPACT_ATOMS: atom_id res chain seq x y z
N MET A 1 30.58 -0.99 58.44
CA MET A 1 29.82 -0.83 57.19
C MET A 1 28.85 0.32 57.36
N PRO A 2 29.20 1.54 56.91
CA PRO A 2 28.28 2.24 56.01
C PRO A 2 28.97 3.32 55.15
N ALA A 3 28.97 3.14 53.83
CA ALA A 3 29.23 4.23 52.87
C ALA A 3 28.40 4.02 51.60
N GLN A 4 28.22 2.76 51.19
CA GLN A 4 27.39 2.39 50.04
C GLN A 4 25.88 2.57 50.26
N LEU A 5 25.35 2.36 51.48
CA LEU A 5 23.91 2.54 51.73
C LEU A 5 23.47 4.02 51.75
N LEU A 6 24.35 4.94 52.17
CA LEU A 6 24.09 6.38 52.15
C LEU A 6 24.14 6.95 50.72
N ALA A 7 25.03 6.42 49.88
CA ALA A 7 25.08 6.76 48.46
C ALA A 7 23.83 6.27 47.70
N SER A 8 23.34 5.06 47.99
CA SER A 8 22.11 4.53 47.38
C SER A 8 20.83 5.24 47.87
N LEU A 9 20.77 5.68 49.13
CA LEU A 9 19.63 6.49 49.61
C LEU A 9 19.67 7.93 49.08
N MET A 10 20.84 8.57 48.93
CA MET A 10 20.92 9.88 48.30
C MET A 10 20.59 9.84 46.79
N PHE A 11 20.94 8.76 46.09
CA PHE A 11 20.55 8.58 44.68
C PHE A 11 19.04 8.35 44.52
N ALA A 12 18.40 7.66 45.48
CA ALA A 12 16.95 7.46 45.50
C ALA A 12 16.17 8.72 45.93
N LEU A 13 16.72 9.56 46.82
CA LEU A 13 16.08 10.83 47.20
C LEU A 13 16.25 11.94 46.15
N ILE A 14 17.28 11.91 45.31
CA ILE A 14 17.44 12.84 44.16
C ILE A 14 16.43 12.52 43.04
N LEU A 15 15.90 11.31 42.99
CA LEU A 15 14.80 10.93 42.07
C LEU A 15 13.40 11.28 42.61
N ALA A 16 13.26 11.55 43.92
CA ALA A 16 11.97 11.80 44.57
C ALA A 16 11.59 13.28 44.68
N SER A 17 12.40 14.20 44.17
CA SER A 17 12.10 15.62 44.08
C SER A 17 12.48 16.18 42.70
N ARG A 18 11.96 15.58 41.63
CA ARG A 18 11.95 16.25 40.33
C ARG A 18 10.82 17.28 40.33
N PRO A 19 11.07 18.56 40.00
CA PRO A 19 9.97 19.49 39.71
C PRO A 19 9.12 18.87 38.60
N ALA A 20 7.81 19.14 38.62
CA ALA A 20 6.90 18.73 37.56
C ALA A 20 7.56 19.02 36.19
N LEU A 21 7.72 17.96 35.38
CA LEU A 21 8.22 18.06 34.01
C LEU A 21 7.50 19.22 33.33
N CYS A 22 8.25 20.07 32.62
CA CYS A 22 7.63 21.12 31.82
C CYS A 22 6.77 20.43 30.74
N ALA A 23 5.47 20.31 31.00
CA ALA A 23 4.58 19.50 30.20
C ALA A 23 4.58 19.99 28.74
N ILE A 24 4.72 19.05 27.80
CA ILE A 24 4.56 19.35 26.38
C ILE A 24 3.08 19.17 26.09
N GLU A 25 2.41 20.27 25.76
CA GLU A 25 1.04 20.24 25.29
C GLU A 25 0.99 19.61 23.89
N LEU A 26 0.11 18.62 23.72
CA LEU A 26 -0.04 17.85 22.50
C LEU A 26 -1.42 18.09 21.89
N ILE A 27 -1.45 18.25 20.57
CA ILE A 27 -2.65 18.30 19.76
C ILE A 27 -2.81 16.92 19.13
N GLU A 28 -4.00 16.34 19.27
CA GLU A 28 -4.34 15.06 18.67
C GLU A 28 -4.98 15.24 17.30
N PHE A 29 -4.43 14.54 16.31
CA PHE A 29 -4.99 14.43 14.98
C PHE A 29 -5.49 13.01 14.78
N PRO A 30 -6.77 12.82 14.40
CA PRO A 30 -7.27 11.50 14.04
C PRO A 30 -6.63 11.02 12.72
N PRO A 31 -6.70 9.72 12.42
CA PRO A 31 -6.28 9.19 11.13
C PRO A 31 -7.02 9.91 9.99
N GLN A 32 -6.30 10.15 8.90
CA GLN A 32 -6.79 10.94 7.78
C GLN A 32 -6.28 10.37 6.47
N ALA A 33 -7.02 10.63 5.39
CA ALA A 33 -6.63 10.26 4.04
C ALA A 33 -7.03 11.30 3.01
N TRP A 34 -6.35 11.27 1.86
CA TRP A 34 -6.58 12.17 0.74
C TRP A 34 -6.11 11.53 -0.57
N MET A 35 -6.67 11.98 -1.68
CA MET A 35 -6.28 11.49 -3.00
C MET A 35 -5.04 12.23 -3.53
N VAL A 36 -4.16 11.47 -4.18
CA VAL A 36 -3.05 11.97 -5.00
C VAL A 36 -3.05 11.20 -6.31
N THR A 37 -2.70 11.86 -7.41
CA THR A 37 -2.47 11.16 -8.67
C THR A 37 -1.04 10.65 -8.69
N ASP A 38 -0.87 9.38 -9.01
CA ASP A 38 0.45 8.80 -9.18
C ASP A 38 1.11 9.29 -10.47
N ASP A 39 2.23 10.01 -10.36
CA ASP A 39 2.92 10.61 -11.51
C ASP A 39 3.45 9.55 -12.51
N VAL A 40 3.68 8.32 -12.05
CA VAL A 40 4.21 7.22 -12.87
C VAL A 40 3.09 6.53 -13.68
N THR A 41 1.97 6.23 -13.05
CA THR A 41 0.89 5.41 -13.65
C THR A 41 -0.35 6.21 -14.06
N GLY A 42 -0.49 7.45 -13.59
CA GLY A 42 -1.68 8.28 -13.75
C GLY A 42 -2.90 7.80 -12.95
N VAL A 43 -2.69 6.90 -11.99
CA VAL A 43 -3.75 6.33 -11.15
C VAL A 43 -3.97 7.19 -9.91
N ASP A 44 -5.22 7.51 -9.59
CA ASP A 44 -5.55 8.19 -8.35
C ASP A 44 -5.46 7.20 -7.18
N LEU A 45 -4.54 7.49 -6.26
CA LEU A 45 -4.23 6.69 -5.08
C LEU A 45 -4.60 7.46 -3.83
N GLU A 46 -5.09 6.74 -2.83
CA GLU A 46 -5.37 7.31 -1.51
C GLU A 46 -4.10 7.24 -0.66
N VAL A 47 -3.62 8.41 -0.22
CA VAL A 47 -2.57 8.51 0.78
C VAL A 47 -3.24 8.67 2.13
N SER A 48 -2.80 7.88 3.10
CA SER A 48 -3.35 7.88 4.45
C SER A 48 -2.25 8.06 5.49
N ILE A 49 -2.62 8.63 6.63
CA ILE A 49 -1.78 8.70 7.83
C ILE A 49 -2.58 8.19 9.03
N ASP A 50 -1.88 7.49 9.91
CA ASP A 50 -2.39 7.11 11.22
C ASP A 50 -2.63 8.35 12.09
N GLY A 51 -3.37 8.15 13.18
CA GLY A 51 -3.52 9.15 14.21
C GLY A 51 -2.17 9.47 14.85
N PHE A 52 -1.95 10.75 15.12
CA PHE A 52 -0.71 11.23 15.72
C PHE A 52 -0.97 12.38 16.69
N LEU A 53 0.01 12.61 17.56
CA LEU A 53 0.05 13.69 18.52
C LEU A 53 1.21 14.59 18.16
N ILE A 54 1.00 15.90 18.05
CA ILE A 54 2.06 16.87 17.75
C ILE A 54 2.09 17.97 18.80
N SER A 55 3.28 18.44 19.18
CA SER A 55 3.40 19.51 20.17
C SER A 55 2.78 20.80 19.65
N ALA A 56 2.00 21.48 20.51
CA ALA A 56 1.31 22.71 20.16
C ALA A 56 2.28 23.82 19.74
N THR A 57 3.47 23.84 20.31
CA THR A 57 4.56 24.79 20.00
C THR A 57 5.82 24.07 19.54
N GLU A 58 6.82 24.82 19.08
CA GLU A 58 8.20 24.33 19.02
C GLU A 58 8.70 23.93 20.41
N LEU A 59 9.73 23.08 20.47
CA LEU A 59 10.37 22.73 21.73
C LEU A 59 11.14 23.93 22.28
N SER A 60 10.92 24.29 23.54
CA SER A 60 11.66 25.37 24.17
C SER A 60 13.08 24.95 24.57
N GLN A 61 13.96 25.95 24.75
CA GLN A 61 15.32 25.74 25.23
C GLN A 61 15.36 25.03 26.59
N ARG A 62 14.47 25.42 27.51
CA ARG A 62 14.35 24.76 28.81
C ARG A 62 13.99 23.28 28.67
N GLN A 63 12.97 22.97 27.87
CA GLN A 63 12.55 21.58 27.63
C GLN A 63 13.68 20.75 26.99
N PHE A 64 14.44 21.35 26.08
CA PHE A 64 15.60 20.69 25.48
C PHE A 64 16.70 20.42 26.52
N GLU A 65 17.10 21.44 27.26
CA GLU A 65 18.21 21.38 28.22
C GLU A 65 17.94 20.43 29.38
N GLU A 66 16.69 20.34 29.86
CA GLU A 66 16.28 19.38 30.90
C GLU A 66 16.55 17.92 30.49
N VAL A 67 16.46 17.58 29.20
CA VAL A 67 16.69 16.22 28.68
C VAL A 67 18.10 16.03 28.13
N ALA A 68 18.60 16.97 27.33
CA ALA A 68 19.89 16.88 26.67
C ALA A 68 21.07 17.19 27.60
N GLY A 69 20.85 17.99 28.65
CA GLY A 69 21.88 18.46 29.58
C GLY A 69 22.75 19.61 29.05
N TYR A 70 22.37 20.24 27.93
CA TYR A 70 23.03 21.41 27.36
C TYR A 70 22.05 22.22 26.50
N ASN A 71 22.41 23.47 26.16
CA ASN A 71 21.61 24.36 25.33
C ASN A 71 22.37 24.79 24.05
N PRO A 72 21.99 24.31 22.84
CA PRO A 72 22.69 24.61 21.59
C PRO A 72 22.40 25.99 21.00
N SER A 73 21.35 26.68 21.46
CA SER A 73 20.83 27.89 20.84
C SER A 73 21.83 29.06 20.82
N VAL A 74 21.80 29.86 19.77
CA VAL A 74 22.50 31.14 19.68
C VAL A 74 21.74 32.23 20.44
N HIS A 75 20.42 32.32 20.27
CA HIS A 75 19.56 33.26 20.99
C HIS A 75 19.19 32.64 22.34
N ARG A 76 19.40 33.35 23.46
CA ARG A 76 19.25 32.77 24.80
C ARG A 76 17.97 33.22 25.49
N GLY A 77 17.20 32.25 25.97
CA GLY A 77 16.03 32.46 26.83
C GLY A 77 15.29 31.15 27.05
N GLU A 78 14.91 30.86 28.29
CA GLU A 78 14.33 29.55 28.68
C GLU A 78 13.10 29.16 27.85
N ASN A 79 12.27 30.14 27.49
CA ASN A 79 11.03 29.95 26.73
C ASN A 79 11.19 30.20 25.22
N LEU A 80 12.38 30.56 24.74
CA LEU A 80 12.64 30.66 23.30
C LEU A 80 12.71 29.25 22.69
N PRO A 81 12.45 29.06 21.39
CA PRO A 81 12.64 27.78 20.73
C PRO A 81 14.10 27.35 20.84
N VAL A 82 14.33 26.03 20.96
CA VAL A 82 15.66 25.48 20.73
C VAL A 82 16.01 25.61 19.25
N GLU A 83 17.20 26.12 18.95
CA GLU A 83 17.72 26.26 17.60
C GLU A 83 19.22 25.91 17.55
N ASN A 84 19.82 25.96 16.35
CA ASN A 84 21.22 25.60 16.12
C ASN A 84 21.53 24.13 16.53
N VAL A 85 20.52 23.28 16.35
CA VAL A 85 20.58 21.83 16.53
C VAL A 85 20.55 21.13 15.18
N ASN A 86 21.39 20.12 15.00
CA ASN A 86 21.36 19.31 13.78
C ASN A 86 20.38 18.13 13.92
N TRP A 87 20.12 17.44 12.81
CA TRP A 87 19.13 16.37 12.77
C TRP A 87 19.53 15.17 13.64
N TRP A 88 20.82 14.80 13.66
CA TRP A 88 21.34 13.69 14.47
C TRP A 88 21.21 13.94 15.99
N GLU A 89 21.52 15.16 16.44
CA GLU A 89 21.30 15.58 17.83
C GLU A 89 19.83 15.53 18.20
N THR A 90 18.96 15.89 17.26
CA THR A 90 17.51 15.91 17.44
C THR A 90 16.91 14.51 17.61
N ILE A 91 17.27 13.55 16.76
CA ILE A 91 16.75 12.17 16.90
C ILE A 91 17.29 11.48 18.16
N ARG A 92 18.53 11.79 18.56
CA ARG A 92 19.11 11.33 19.83
C ARG A 92 18.34 11.91 21.01
N PHE A 93 18.01 13.20 20.97
CA PHE A 93 17.16 13.83 21.97
C PHE A 93 15.80 13.12 22.06
N CYS A 94 15.17 12.82 20.92
CA CYS A 94 13.89 12.12 20.88
C CYS A 94 13.95 10.76 21.59
N ASN A 95 14.95 9.93 21.26
CA ASN A 95 15.14 8.64 21.93
C ASN A 95 15.40 8.78 23.44
N LEU A 96 16.27 9.71 23.86
CA LEU A 96 16.53 9.97 25.28
C LEU A 96 15.28 10.42 26.03
N LYS A 97 14.44 11.23 25.39
CA LYS A 97 13.16 11.66 25.96
C LYS A 97 12.19 10.48 26.07
N SER A 98 12.11 9.63 25.05
CA SER A 98 11.31 8.40 25.08
C SER A 98 11.70 7.51 26.26
N GLU A 99 12.99 7.22 26.42
CA GLU A 99 13.49 6.40 27.54
C GLU A 99 13.17 7.01 28.91
N ARG A 100 13.34 8.34 29.06
CA ARG A 100 13.04 9.05 30.30
C ARG A 100 11.55 9.02 30.65
N ASP A 101 10.69 9.04 29.64
CA ASP A 101 9.23 9.01 29.79
C ASP A 101 8.69 7.56 29.80
N GLY A 102 9.55 6.54 29.73
CA GLY A 102 9.17 5.12 29.75
C GLY A 102 8.51 4.63 28.46
N LEU A 103 8.82 5.26 27.32
CA LEU A 103 8.30 4.95 25.98
C LEU A 103 9.35 4.22 25.13
N GLU A 104 8.89 3.54 24.09
CA GLU A 104 9.78 2.86 23.13
C GLU A 104 10.45 3.88 22.18
N PRO A 105 11.80 3.91 22.08
CA PRO A 105 12.49 4.81 21.15
C PRO A 105 12.11 4.57 19.69
N CYS A 106 11.86 5.64 18.92
CA CYS A 106 11.44 5.54 17.52
C CYS A 106 12.62 5.40 16.54
N TYR A 107 13.82 5.89 16.86
CA TYR A 107 14.91 5.97 15.89
C TYR A 107 15.98 4.89 16.07
N ASN A 108 16.42 4.30 14.97
CA ASN A 108 17.73 3.66 14.89
C ASN A 108 18.79 4.74 14.67
N LEU A 109 19.72 4.94 15.62
CA LEU A 109 20.70 6.03 15.55
C LEU A 109 21.83 5.78 14.54
N ASP A 110 22.04 4.54 14.09
CA ASP A 110 23.07 4.20 13.10
C ASP A 110 22.59 4.48 11.68
N SER A 111 21.33 4.16 11.36
CA SER A 111 20.74 4.39 10.04
C SER A 111 19.98 5.70 9.93
N GLY A 112 19.45 6.22 11.02
CA GLY A 112 18.49 7.33 11.03
C GLY A 112 17.06 6.91 10.64
N ASP A 113 16.76 5.61 10.57
CA ASP A 113 15.40 5.15 10.29
C ASP A 113 14.48 5.38 11.49
N CYS A 114 13.23 5.78 11.22
CA CYS A 114 12.20 5.98 12.23
C CYS A 114 11.15 4.85 12.15
N ASP A 115 10.91 4.15 13.24
CA ASP A 115 9.75 3.26 13.40
C ASP A 115 8.53 4.09 13.81
N LEU A 116 7.64 4.35 12.85
CA LEU A 116 6.39 5.09 13.08
C LEU A 116 5.35 4.29 13.88
N SER A 117 5.56 2.98 14.09
CA SER A 117 4.69 2.14 14.92
C SER A 117 5.02 2.22 16.42
N ALA A 118 6.22 2.70 16.78
CA ALA A 118 6.62 2.92 18.16
C ALA A 118 5.86 4.11 18.79
N ASN A 119 5.67 4.08 20.10
CA ASN A 119 4.88 5.08 20.84
C ASN A 119 5.70 6.25 21.42
N GLY A 120 7.01 6.26 21.15
CA GLY A 120 7.97 7.25 21.65
C GLY A 120 7.86 8.63 21.01
N TRP A 121 8.71 9.52 21.48
CA TRP A 121 8.94 10.84 20.90
C TRP A 121 9.74 10.73 19.61
N ARG A 122 9.33 11.53 18.63
CA ARG A 122 10.01 11.66 17.34
C ARG A 122 9.78 13.04 16.72
N LEU A 123 10.39 13.27 15.57
CA LEU A 123 10.01 14.38 14.69
C LEU A 123 8.73 14.02 13.91
N PRO A 124 7.92 15.01 13.51
CA PRO A 124 6.80 14.77 12.61
C PRO A 124 7.29 14.29 11.24
N THR A 125 6.47 13.50 10.56
CA THR A 125 6.62 13.37 9.11
C THR A 125 6.21 14.67 8.42
N GLU A 126 6.63 14.86 7.18
CA GLU A 126 6.20 15.97 6.36
C GLU A 126 4.67 15.98 6.21
N ALA A 127 4.08 14.81 6.01
CA ALA A 127 2.62 14.65 5.89
C ALA A 127 1.88 15.00 7.18
N GLU A 128 2.43 14.62 8.34
CA GLU A 128 1.88 15.00 9.65
C GLU A 128 2.03 16.51 9.90
N TRP A 129 3.20 17.07 9.58
CA TRP A 129 3.46 18.50 9.73
C TRP A 129 2.49 19.34 8.88
N LEU A 130 2.30 18.97 7.61
CA LEU A 130 1.37 19.63 6.71
C LEU A 130 -0.09 19.48 7.17
N THR A 131 -0.42 18.35 7.81
CA THR A 131 -1.74 18.13 8.41
C THR A 131 -1.94 19.05 9.61
N ALA A 132 -0.95 19.18 10.49
CA ALA A 132 -0.97 20.10 11.62
C ALA A 132 -1.00 21.58 11.20
N PHE A 133 -0.38 21.90 10.06
CA PHE A 133 -0.39 23.23 9.46
C PHE A 133 -1.77 23.64 8.91
N GLY A 134 -2.56 22.67 8.45
CA GLY A 134 -3.85 22.87 7.78
C GLY A 134 -3.70 22.91 6.26
N ARG A 135 -4.46 22.05 5.57
CA ARG A 135 -4.37 21.88 4.11
C ARG A 135 -5.03 23.02 3.33
N ASP A 136 -6.05 23.67 3.87
CA ASP A 136 -6.74 24.80 3.24
C ASP A 136 -5.97 26.12 3.36
N SER A 137 -4.82 26.11 4.07
CA SER A 137 -3.91 27.23 4.25
C SER A 137 -3.04 27.47 3.00
N VAL A 138 -3.66 27.66 1.84
CA VAL A 138 -2.97 27.99 0.58
C VAL A 138 -2.78 29.49 0.48
N PHE A 139 -1.52 29.91 0.38
CA PHE A 139 -1.15 31.28 0.02
C PHE A 139 -0.88 31.37 -1.48
N GLU A 140 -1.88 31.79 -2.25
CA GLU A 140 -1.66 32.20 -3.62
C GLU A 140 -1.35 33.70 -3.67
N GLY A 141 -0.07 34.05 -3.87
CA GLY A 141 0.37 35.24 -4.61
C GLY A 141 -0.14 36.64 -4.22
N GLY A 142 -0.72 36.85 -3.04
CA GLY A 142 -1.14 38.15 -2.52
C GLY A 142 -0.11 38.80 -1.60
N ASP A 143 -0.28 40.10 -1.31
CA ASP A 143 0.51 40.82 -0.30
C ASP A 143 0.54 40.00 1.00
N ALA A 144 1.74 39.63 1.43
CA ALA A 144 1.99 38.75 2.57
C ALA A 144 1.46 39.32 3.90
N SER A 145 0.99 40.58 3.88
CA SER A 145 0.26 41.25 4.96
C SER A 145 -1.05 40.57 5.36
N GLY A 146 -1.63 39.71 4.51
CA GLY A 146 -2.99 39.23 4.73
C GLY A 146 -3.20 37.93 5.52
N ARG A 147 -2.35 36.90 5.41
CA ARG A 147 -2.83 35.52 5.65
C ARG A 147 -1.83 34.45 6.09
N ALA A 148 -0.74 34.80 6.79
CA ALA A 148 -0.20 33.80 7.71
C ALA A 148 -1.27 33.43 8.73
N ASN A 149 -1.19 32.27 9.37
CA ASN A 149 -1.94 31.87 10.58
C ASN A 149 -1.77 32.93 11.69
N LEU A 150 -2.35 34.07 11.39
CA LEU A 150 -2.56 35.34 12.04
C LEU A 150 -4.06 35.44 11.81
N GLY A 151 -4.85 35.68 12.85
CA GLY A 151 -6.29 35.76 12.73
C GLY A 151 -6.79 36.73 11.65
N SER A 152 -8.11 36.85 11.59
CA SER A 152 -8.84 37.69 10.64
C SER A 152 -8.24 39.10 10.45
N ALA A 153 -7.41 39.28 9.41
CA ALA A 153 -6.99 40.53 8.73
C ALA A 153 -6.58 41.76 9.58
N ASN A 154 -6.54 41.63 10.90
CA ASN A 154 -6.12 42.57 11.91
C ASN A 154 -5.38 41.74 12.97
N ASP A 155 -4.47 42.32 13.74
CA ASP A 155 -3.98 41.81 15.05
C ASP A 155 -2.51 41.35 15.12
N GLU A 156 -1.72 42.15 15.85
CA GLU A 156 -0.53 41.89 16.69
C GLU A 156 0.59 40.93 16.21
N SER A 157 0.28 39.73 15.71
CA SER A 157 1.29 38.72 15.33
C SER A 157 2.11 39.13 14.09
N LEU A 158 1.57 39.97 13.20
CA LEU A 158 2.33 40.56 12.08
C LEU A 158 3.39 41.53 12.56
N GLU A 159 3.07 42.37 13.54
CA GLU A 159 4.03 43.31 14.10
C GLU A 159 5.18 42.59 14.80
N VAL A 160 4.85 41.51 15.52
CA VAL A 160 5.82 40.63 16.16
C VAL A 160 6.73 39.96 15.12
N LEU A 161 6.17 39.35 14.07
CA LEU A 161 6.93 38.75 12.97
C LEU A 161 7.82 39.77 12.24
N HIS A 162 7.28 40.96 11.93
CA HIS A 162 8.06 42.03 11.32
C HIS A 162 9.18 42.54 12.24
N ARG A 163 8.94 42.62 13.54
CA ARG A 163 9.96 42.97 14.54
C ARG A 163 11.07 41.92 14.56
N GLU A 164 10.73 40.65 14.66
CA GLU A 164 11.68 39.53 14.64
C GLU A 164 12.55 39.53 13.38
N MET A 165 11.96 39.76 12.21
CA MET A 165 12.70 39.84 10.95
C MET A 165 13.67 41.04 10.93
N ARG A 166 13.25 42.20 11.45
CA ARG A 166 14.13 43.38 11.58
C ARG A 166 15.26 43.15 12.58
N GLU A 167 14.94 42.58 13.73
CA GLU A 167 15.87 42.38 14.85
C GLU A 167 16.69 41.09 14.72
N LYS A 168 16.34 40.22 13.77
CA LYS A 168 16.96 38.92 13.48
C LYS A 168 17.03 38.04 14.73
N THR A 169 15.91 37.93 15.43
CA THR A 169 15.76 37.20 16.69
C THR A 169 14.54 36.29 16.69
N THR A 170 14.55 35.29 17.59
CA THR A 170 13.40 34.46 17.94
C THR A 170 12.54 35.11 19.02
N VAL A 171 11.32 34.62 19.18
CA VAL A 171 10.40 34.96 20.28
C VAL A 171 10.07 33.73 21.11
N PRO A 172 9.50 33.88 22.32
CA PRO A 172 9.03 32.74 23.09
C PRO A 172 8.10 31.85 22.29
N VAL A 173 8.19 30.54 22.49
CA VAL A 173 7.29 29.57 21.87
C VAL A 173 5.85 29.87 22.25
N GLY A 174 4.91 29.72 21.32
CA GLY A 174 3.50 30.05 21.54
C GLY A 174 3.15 31.55 21.41
N THR A 175 4.07 32.40 20.97
CA THR A 175 3.81 33.87 20.87
C THR A 175 2.82 34.23 19.75
N TYR A 176 2.82 33.50 18.63
CA TYR A 176 1.89 33.79 17.53
C TYR A 176 0.51 33.24 17.85
N GLN A 177 -0.53 33.74 17.19
CA GLN A 177 -1.85 33.13 17.33
C GLN A 177 -1.83 31.66 16.86
N PRO A 178 -2.51 30.75 17.59
CA PRO A 178 -2.63 29.37 17.15
C PRO A 178 -3.54 29.28 15.92
N ASN A 179 -3.30 28.26 15.08
CA ASN A 179 -4.25 27.91 14.02
C ASN A 179 -5.52 27.26 14.58
N THR A 180 -6.44 26.86 13.70
CA THR A 180 -7.72 26.22 14.07
C THR A 180 -7.58 24.93 14.87
N TYR A 181 -6.40 24.31 14.87
CA TYR A 181 -6.10 23.09 15.61
C TYR A 181 -5.38 23.37 16.94
N GLY A 182 -5.07 24.62 17.26
CA GLY A 182 -4.29 24.98 18.46
C GLY A 182 -2.78 24.97 18.24
N ALA A 183 -2.28 24.82 17.00
CA ALA A 183 -0.85 24.79 16.72
C ALA A 183 -0.30 26.20 16.49
N PHE A 184 0.77 26.53 17.20
CA PHE A 184 1.44 27.82 17.21
C PHE A 184 2.66 27.81 16.30
N ASN A 185 3.06 29.00 15.84
CA ASN A 185 4.38 29.27 15.22
C ASN A 185 4.75 28.51 13.93
N LEU A 186 3.86 27.71 13.32
CA LEU A 186 4.19 26.92 12.12
C LEU A 186 4.63 27.74 10.89
N LEU A 187 4.43 29.06 10.87
CA LEU A 187 4.80 29.95 9.75
C LEU A 187 6.01 30.85 10.01
N GLY A 188 6.58 30.85 11.21
CA GLY A 188 7.66 31.77 11.56
C GLY A 188 8.36 31.36 12.85
N ASN A 189 9.10 32.26 13.47
CA ASN A 189 10.05 31.95 14.55
C ASN A 189 11.21 31.07 14.06
N VAL A 190 11.07 29.74 14.00
CA VAL A 190 12.11 28.83 13.47
C VAL A 190 11.54 27.80 12.50
N ARG A 191 12.36 27.38 11.53
CA ARG A 191 12.07 26.20 10.71
C ARG A 191 12.19 24.94 11.55
N GLU A 192 11.49 23.89 11.15
CA GLU A 192 11.39 22.66 11.93
C GLU A 192 11.90 21.47 11.12
N TRP A 193 12.75 20.64 11.74
CA TRP A 193 13.16 19.36 11.18
C TRP A 193 11.98 18.39 11.08
N CYS A 194 11.84 17.73 9.92
CA CYS A 194 10.99 16.55 9.76
C CYS A 194 11.83 15.27 9.77
N THR A 195 11.18 14.12 9.95
CA THR A 195 11.87 12.82 9.88
C THR A 195 12.27 12.46 8.44
N ASP A 196 11.53 12.99 7.46
CA ASP A 196 11.58 12.61 6.06
C ASP A 196 12.92 12.93 5.41
N ASN A 197 13.35 12.03 4.55
CA ASN A 197 14.37 12.32 3.56
C ASN A 197 13.79 13.18 2.44
N ASN A 198 14.58 14.11 1.91
CA ASN A 198 14.14 14.92 0.78
C ASN A 198 14.00 14.06 -0.47
N ASN A 199 12.86 14.19 -1.15
CA ASN A 199 12.65 13.63 -2.47
C ASN A 199 12.74 14.72 -3.54
N PRO A 200 13.90 14.94 -4.18
CA PRO A 200 14.04 15.96 -5.21
C PRO A 200 13.39 15.55 -6.55
N LEU A 201 12.96 14.29 -6.69
CA LEU A 201 12.36 13.74 -7.91
C LEU A 201 10.88 13.47 -7.65
N SER A 202 10.00 14.14 -8.37
CA SER A 202 8.54 13.88 -8.34
C SER A 202 8.19 12.42 -8.64
N ASP A 203 8.99 11.79 -9.51
CA ASP A 203 8.67 10.50 -10.12
C ASP A 203 9.03 9.30 -9.21
N ASN A 204 9.46 9.56 -7.97
CA ASN A 204 9.92 8.51 -7.08
C ASN A 204 8.75 7.95 -6.25
N PRO A 205 8.43 6.65 -6.38
CA PRO A 205 7.29 6.05 -5.70
C PRO A 205 7.43 6.12 -4.17
N MET A 206 6.43 6.71 -3.53
CA MET A 206 6.34 6.80 -2.08
C MET A 206 5.32 5.79 -1.51
N PRO A 207 5.55 5.24 -0.30
CA PRO A 207 4.52 4.47 0.40
C PRO A 207 3.26 5.31 0.60
N LEU A 208 2.08 4.74 0.34
CA LEU A 208 0.81 5.48 0.41
C LEU A 208 0.32 5.70 1.85
N HIS A 209 0.65 4.80 2.76
CA HIS A 209 0.28 4.90 4.16
C HIS A 209 1.47 5.42 4.99
N ASN A 210 1.30 6.42 5.84
CA ASN A 210 2.39 7.07 6.59
C ASN A 210 3.65 7.37 5.72
N PRO A 211 3.53 8.17 4.64
CA PRO A 211 4.70 8.53 3.83
C PRO A 211 5.77 9.26 4.66
N ALA A 212 7.05 8.91 4.46
CA ALA A 212 8.18 9.39 5.26
C ALA A 212 9.42 9.79 4.41
N GLY A 213 9.22 10.20 3.16
CA GLY A 213 10.29 10.41 2.17
C GLY A 213 10.99 9.12 1.68
N PRO A 214 11.87 9.22 0.66
CA PRO A 214 12.69 8.12 0.16
C PRO A 214 13.59 7.53 1.25
N ARG A 215 14.20 6.37 1.01
CA ARG A 215 15.06 5.73 2.00
C ARG A 215 16.36 6.49 2.20
N PHE A 216 16.93 6.99 1.11
CA PHE A 216 18.20 7.69 1.13
C PHE A 216 18.07 9.05 0.48
N SER A 217 18.61 10.05 1.16
CA SER A 217 18.82 11.37 0.59
C SER A 217 20.02 12.01 1.27
N ALA A 218 20.70 12.91 0.55
CA ALA A 218 21.74 13.73 1.15
C ALA A 218 21.17 14.78 2.13
N GLU A 219 19.85 14.98 2.09
CA GLU A 219 19.16 16.04 2.81
C GLU A 219 17.90 15.53 3.52
N LYS A 220 17.59 16.17 4.64
CA LYS A 220 16.36 15.95 5.41
C LYS A 220 15.41 17.12 5.17
N VAL A 221 14.12 16.81 5.15
CA VAL A 221 13.07 17.82 4.97
C VAL A 221 13.04 18.77 6.16
N VAL A 222 12.89 20.05 5.88
CA VAL A 222 12.58 21.09 6.86
C VAL A 222 11.34 21.86 6.43
N ARG A 223 10.44 22.09 7.37
CA ARG A 223 9.16 22.78 7.14
C ARG A 223 9.06 24.06 7.95
N GLY A 224 8.06 24.87 7.58
CA GLY A 224 7.78 26.16 8.21
C GLY A 224 8.64 27.33 7.74
N GLY A 225 8.36 28.48 8.34
CA GLY A 225 9.12 29.71 8.19
C GLY A 225 10.06 29.97 9.35
N SER A 226 10.84 31.04 9.27
CA SER A 226 11.65 31.53 10.39
C SER A 226 11.74 33.04 10.37
N PHE A 227 12.27 33.64 11.44
CA PHE A 227 12.59 35.06 11.49
C PHE A 227 13.57 35.54 10.40
N PHE A 228 14.17 34.64 9.61
CA PHE A 228 15.13 34.97 8.55
C PHE A 228 14.56 34.89 7.11
N SER A 229 13.44 34.20 6.91
CA SER A 229 12.84 33.97 5.59
C SER A 229 11.82 35.05 5.24
N HIS A 230 11.83 35.58 4.00
CA HIS A 230 10.87 36.59 3.52
C HIS A 230 9.79 35.91 2.67
N SER A 231 8.59 35.75 3.24
CA SER A 231 7.24 35.48 2.69
C SER A 231 6.99 34.57 1.47
N GLY A 232 7.85 34.49 0.45
CA GLY A 232 7.70 33.55 -0.66
C GLY A 232 8.08 32.10 -0.32
N SER A 233 8.71 31.89 0.85
CA SER A 233 9.25 30.60 1.31
C SER A 233 8.34 29.84 2.30
N TRP A 234 7.12 30.32 2.50
CA TRP A 234 6.17 29.84 3.53
C TRP A 234 4.95 29.11 2.97
N ALA A 235 4.83 29.00 1.64
CA ALA A 235 3.72 28.33 0.99
C ALA A 235 3.79 26.80 1.22
N ARG A 236 2.61 26.17 1.22
CA ARG A 236 2.39 24.70 1.34
C ARG A 236 3.29 23.87 0.42
N GLY A 237 3.64 24.39 -0.76
CA GLY A 237 4.52 23.74 -1.75
C GLY A 237 6.00 24.09 -1.66
N TYR A 238 6.44 24.93 -0.71
CA TYR A 238 7.86 25.21 -0.52
C TYR A 238 8.51 24.08 0.28
N ASN A 239 9.04 23.08 -0.42
CA ASN A 239 9.86 22.04 0.16
C ASN A 239 11.28 22.59 0.30
N SER A 240 11.74 22.74 1.53
CA SER A 240 13.15 23.01 1.80
C SER A 240 13.76 21.75 2.39
N ALA A 241 15.00 21.49 2.01
CA ALA A 241 15.77 20.42 2.61
C ALA A 241 17.18 20.90 2.89
N VAL A 242 17.79 20.34 3.92
CA VAL A 242 19.18 20.64 4.30
C VAL A 242 19.87 19.37 4.77
N ARG A 243 21.21 19.35 4.67
CA ARG A 243 22.02 18.21 5.12
C ARG A 243 21.79 17.94 6.62
N PRO A 244 21.72 16.67 7.06
CA PRO A 244 21.37 16.34 8.44
C PRO A 244 22.37 16.85 9.50
N GLY A 245 23.63 17.11 9.10
CA GLY A 245 24.64 17.72 9.98
C GLY A 245 24.61 19.25 10.04
N TYR A 246 23.77 19.91 9.23
CA TYR A 246 23.66 21.36 9.19
C TYR A 246 23.07 21.90 10.49
N LYS A 247 23.64 23.01 10.98
CA LYS A 247 23.14 23.76 12.13
C LYS A 247 22.88 25.19 11.71
N SER A 248 21.79 25.76 12.22
CA SER A 248 21.47 27.15 11.96
C SER A 248 20.66 27.75 13.09
N ARG A 249 20.86 29.05 13.34
CA ARG A 249 20.14 29.83 14.34
C ARG A 249 18.65 30.05 14.07
N TYR A 250 18.14 29.53 12.96
CA TYR A 250 16.74 29.61 12.55
C TYR A 250 16.12 28.24 12.31
N LEU A 251 16.80 27.16 12.75
CA LEU A 251 16.38 25.77 12.57
C LEU A 251 16.26 25.10 13.95
N GLY A 252 15.04 24.73 14.30
CA GLY A 252 14.63 24.13 15.56
C GLY A 252 13.80 22.87 15.35
N ILE A 253 13.00 22.52 16.35
CA ILE A 253 12.31 21.23 16.42
C ILE A 253 10.90 21.36 17.00
N ARG A 254 10.01 20.50 16.49
CA ARG A 254 8.68 20.23 17.04
C ARG A 254 8.58 18.73 17.26
N LEU A 255 7.96 18.32 18.36
CA LEU A 255 7.87 16.91 18.71
C LEU A 255 6.54 16.32 18.24
N CYS A 256 6.60 15.06 17.85
CA CYS A 256 5.46 14.23 17.45
C CYS A 256 5.52 12.88 18.17
N ARG A 257 4.38 12.21 18.26
CA ARG A 257 4.22 10.82 18.71
C ARG A 257 3.12 10.15 17.90
N SER A 258 3.22 8.85 17.69
CA SER A 258 2.12 8.06 17.14
C SER A 258 1.02 7.90 18.21
N SER A 259 -0.26 8.08 17.86
CA SER A 259 -1.36 7.95 18.82
C SER A 259 -1.72 6.48 19.09
N GLY A 260 -1.29 5.57 18.20
CA GLY A 260 -1.67 4.16 18.20
C GLY A 260 -3.01 3.88 17.52
N VAL A 261 -3.73 4.92 17.09
CA VAL A 261 -4.95 4.79 16.28
C VAL A 261 -4.54 4.69 14.82
N MET A 262 -4.76 3.53 14.20
CA MET A 262 -4.41 3.33 12.79
C MET A 262 -5.49 3.84 11.85
N PHE A 263 -5.11 4.26 10.64
CA PHE A 263 -6.06 4.51 9.57
C PHE A 263 -6.70 3.19 9.13
N SER A 264 -8.02 3.19 9.05
CA SER A 264 -8.78 2.08 8.48
C SER A 264 -9.97 2.64 7.73
N HIS A 265 -10.22 2.11 6.54
CA HIS A 265 -11.46 2.35 5.83
C HIS A 265 -12.65 1.75 6.62
N ASP A 266 -13.78 2.47 6.66
CA ASP A 266 -15.04 1.89 7.13
C ASP A 266 -15.63 0.98 6.04
N TYR A 267 -15.12 -0.24 5.98
CA TYR A 267 -15.67 -1.27 5.11
C TYR A 267 -17.01 -1.82 5.64
N ALA A 268 -17.49 -1.47 6.82
CA ALA A 268 -18.75 -2.01 7.33
C ALA A 268 -19.98 -1.43 6.60
N ASP A 269 -19.86 -0.27 5.95
CA ASP A 269 -20.94 0.33 5.18
C ASP A 269 -21.33 -0.54 3.96
N PRO A 270 -22.57 -1.06 3.88
CA PRO A 270 -23.04 -1.80 2.71
C PRO A 270 -22.99 -0.99 1.41
N ALA A 271 -23.05 0.35 1.48
CA ALA A 271 -22.93 1.22 0.32
C ALA A 271 -21.55 1.13 -0.35
N TRP A 272 -20.52 0.65 0.35
CA TRP A 272 -19.21 0.40 -0.24
C TRP A 272 -19.26 -0.55 -1.45
N PHE A 273 -20.20 -1.50 -1.46
CA PHE A 273 -20.35 -2.46 -2.56
C PHE A 273 -21.07 -1.91 -3.79
N GLU A 274 -21.66 -0.70 -3.70
CA GLU A 274 -22.50 -0.11 -4.74
C GLU A 274 -21.79 0.02 -6.11
N PRO A 275 -20.54 0.50 -6.20
CA PRO A 275 -19.83 0.60 -7.48
C PRO A 275 -19.64 -0.75 -8.19
N TYR A 276 -19.54 -1.84 -7.44
CA TYR A 276 -19.32 -3.20 -7.95
C TYR A 276 -20.63 -3.96 -8.20
N ASN A 277 -21.78 -3.40 -7.79
CA ASN A 277 -23.08 -4.07 -7.85
C ASN A 277 -24.13 -3.29 -8.64
N ARG A 278 -23.74 -2.22 -9.33
CA ARG A 278 -24.63 -1.42 -10.18
C ARG A 278 -24.97 -2.15 -11.48
N ARG A 279 -26.07 -2.90 -11.46
CA ARG A 279 -26.57 -3.70 -12.59
C ARG A 279 -27.26 -2.80 -13.63
N PRO A 280 -26.91 -2.91 -14.92
CA PRO A 280 -27.62 -2.22 -15.99
C PRO A 280 -29.03 -2.81 -16.17
N ALA A 281 -29.92 -2.01 -16.77
CA ALA A 281 -31.29 -2.42 -17.04
C ALA A 281 -31.33 -3.71 -17.88
N GLY A 282 -32.12 -4.70 -17.46
CA GLY A 282 -32.24 -6.01 -18.12
C GLY A 282 -31.26 -7.07 -17.59
N TYR A 283 -30.32 -6.70 -16.73
CA TYR A 283 -29.34 -7.60 -16.11
C TYR A 283 -29.48 -7.69 -14.59
N GLU A 284 -30.61 -7.27 -14.03
CA GLU A 284 -30.85 -7.25 -12.58
C GLU A 284 -30.78 -8.66 -11.97
N SER A 285 -31.28 -9.67 -12.69
CA SER A 285 -31.24 -11.08 -12.29
C SER A 285 -31.03 -12.04 -13.45
N SER A 286 -30.85 -11.51 -14.67
CA SER A 286 -30.71 -12.33 -15.88
C SER A 286 -29.40 -13.13 -15.87
N THR A 287 -29.49 -14.38 -16.31
CA THR A 287 -28.37 -15.33 -16.39
C THR A 287 -28.18 -15.87 -17.81
N GLY A 288 -28.87 -15.29 -18.80
CA GLY A 288 -28.85 -15.77 -20.17
C GLY A 288 -29.18 -17.26 -20.28
N THR A 289 -28.40 -17.96 -21.09
CA THR A 289 -28.52 -19.41 -21.39
C THR A 289 -27.62 -20.30 -20.53
N LEU A 290 -26.98 -19.74 -19.49
CA LEU A 290 -26.07 -20.49 -18.63
C LEU A 290 -26.79 -21.61 -17.87
N SER A 291 -26.09 -22.73 -17.68
CA SER A 291 -26.54 -23.83 -16.83
C SER A 291 -26.73 -23.36 -15.38
N ARG A 292 -27.71 -23.96 -14.70
CA ARG A 292 -28.07 -23.59 -13.33
C ARG A 292 -27.16 -24.29 -12.33
N LEU A 293 -26.38 -23.52 -11.56
CA LEU A 293 -25.45 -24.07 -10.57
C LEU A 293 -26.17 -24.76 -9.43
N LEU A 294 -27.30 -24.21 -9.01
CA LEU A 294 -28.10 -24.69 -7.88
C LEU A 294 -29.32 -25.53 -8.28
N GLU A 295 -29.54 -25.76 -9.58
CA GLU A 295 -30.65 -26.56 -10.11
C GLU A 295 -30.14 -27.51 -11.21
N PRO A 296 -29.23 -28.45 -10.87
CA PRO A 296 -28.65 -29.34 -11.86
C PRO A 296 -29.72 -30.29 -12.44
N ALA A 297 -29.66 -30.58 -13.75
CA ALA A 297 -30.69 -31.34 -14.47
C ALA A 297 -31.03 -32.74 -13.90
N GLN A 298 -30.15 -33.32 -13.08
CA GLN A 298 -30.29 -34.67 -12.51
C GLN A 298 -30.38 -34.68 -10.97
N ALA A 299 -30.50 -33.52 -10.31
CA ALA A 299 -30.69 -33.45 -8.86
C ALA A 299 -31.74 -32.39 -8.47
N GLY A 300 -32.28 -32.52 -7.26
CA GLY A 300 -33.15 -31.48 -6.71
C GLY A 300 -32.41 -30.15 -6.50
N ARG A 301 -33.16 -29.08 -6.27
CA ARG A 301 -32.61 -27.75 -5.99
C ARG A 301 -31.68 -27.78 -4.78
N ILE A 302 -30.48 -27.23 -4.95
CA ILE A 302 -29.47 -27.04 -3.91
C ILE A 302 -29.80 -25.76 -3.13
N ALA A 303 -30.12 -25.90 -1.85
CA ALA A 303 -30.56 -24.79 -0.99
C ALA A 303 -29.60 -24.50 0.17
N THR A 304 -28.49 -25.23 0.30
CA THR A 304 -27.54 -25.09 1.43
C THR A 304 -26.10 -25.11 0.94
N ALA A 305 -25.19 -24.45 1.67
CA ALA A 305 -23.76 -24.49 1.40
C ALA A 305 -23.22 -25.94 1.35
N GLY A 306 -23.66 -26.80 2.28
CA GLY A 306 -23.27 -28.21 2.28
C GLY A 306 -23.73 -28.98 1.04
N GLY A 307 -24.91 -28.66 0.49
CA GLY A 307 -25.36 -29.23 -0.80
C GLY A 307 -24.52 -28.73 -1.97
N TRP A 308 -24.12 -27.46 -1.95
CA TRP A 308 -23.20 -26.93 -2.96
C TRP A 308 -21.82 -27.58 -2.87
N GLU A 309 -21.25 -27.82 -1.68
CA GLU A 309 -19.95 -28.49 -1.54
C GLU A 309 -19.92 -29.89 -2.19
N GLN A 310 -21.04 -30.60 -2.20
CA GLN A 310 -21.16 -31.88 -2.92
C GLN A 310 -21.13 -31.67 -4.44
N ARG A 311 -21.87 -30.68 -4.95
CA ARG A 311 -21.87 -30.32 -6.38
C ARG A 311 -20.52 -29.75 -6.82
N ARG A 312 -19.86 -28.97 -5.96
CA ARG A 312 -18.57 -28.33 -6.18
C ARG A 312 -17.52 -29.36 -6.59
N ARG A 313 -17.51 -30.56 -5.97
CA ARG A 313 -16.60 -31.66 -6.33
C ARG A 313 -16.81 -32.14 -7.76
N VAL A 314 -18.06 -32.33 -8.18
CA VAL A 314 -18.42 -32.76 -9.55
C VAL A 314 -18.03 -31.71 -10.59
N VAL A 315 -18.22 -30.42 -10.26
CA VAL A 315 -17.79 -29.31 -11.13
C VAL A 315 -16.27 -29.28 -11.22
N LEU A 316 -15.58 -29.35 -10.09
CA LEU A 316 -14.12 -29.34 -10.01
C LEU A 316 -13.50 -30.48 -10.83
N GLU A 317 -13.93 -31.72 -10.62
CA GLU A 317 -13.42 -32.90 -11.34
C GLU A 317 -13.58 -32.77 -12.87
N ARG A 318 -14.70 -32.21 -13.32
CA ARG A 318 -14.96 -31.98 -14.75
C ARG A 318 -13.96 -30.99 -15.33
N TRP A 319 -13.73 -29.88 -14.65
CA TRP A 319 -12.78 -28.88 -15.13
C TRP A 319 -11.33 -29.30 -14.98
N GLU A 320 -10.98 -30.05 -13.93
CA GLU A 320 -9.64 -30.65 -13.79
C GLU A 320 -9.35 -31.60 -14.96
N LYS A 321 -10.33 -32.41 -15.37
CA LYS A 321 -10.22 -33.26 -16.56
C LYS A 321 -10.06 -32.44 -17.84
N LEU A 322 -10.82 -31.36 -18.00
CA LEU A 322 -10.73 -30.47 -19.16
C LEU A 322 -9.36 -29.81 -19.27
N LEU A 323 -8.79 -29.39 -18.14
CA LEU A 323 -7.46 -28.80 -18.08
C LEU A 323 -6.32 -29.82 -18.20
N GLY A 324 -6.64 -31.12 -18.11
CA GLY A 324 -5.64 -32.18 -18.11
C GLY A 324 -4.81 -32.25 -16.83
N MET A 325 -5.39 -31.85 -15.68
CA MET A 325 -4.65 -31.73 -14.41
C MET A 325 -4.08 -33.05 -13.89
N GLN A 326 -4.59 -34.19 -14.36
CA GLN A 326 -3.98 -35.51 -14.09
C GLN A 326 -2.56 -35.66 -14.69
N HIS A 327 -2.20 -34.82 -15.66
CA HIS A 327 -0.89 -34.75 -16.29
C HIS A 327 -0.04 -33.58 -15.77
N ALA A 328 -0.53 -32.83 -14.78
CA ALA A 328 0.21 -31.70 -14.22
C ALA A 328 1.48 -32.17 -13.48
N PRO A 329 2.60 -31.44 -13.62
CA PRO A 329 3.85 -31.79 -12.96
C PRO A 329 3.71 -31.76 -11.43
N ARG A 330 4.41 -32.67 -10.76
CA ARG A 330 4.57 -32.67 -9.30
C ARG A 330 6.04 -32.46 -8.96
N ILE A 331 6.29 -31.55 -8.02
CA ILE A 331 7.65 -31.28 -7.52
C ILE A 331 7.81 -32.06 -6.22
N GLU A 332 8.84 -32.91 -6.16
CA GLU A 332 9.25 -33.55 -4.91
C GLU A 332 10.27 -32.69 -4.16
N GLY A 333 10.16 -32.65 -2.83
CA GLY A 333 11.06 -31.89 -1.98
C GLY A 333 10.61 -30.44 -1.72
N PRO A 334 11.42 -29.65 -0.99
CA PRO A 334 11.05 -28.29 -0.63
C PRO A 334 11.02 -27.37 -1.86
N PRO A 335 10.09 -26.39 -1.93
CA PRO A 335 10.06 -25.39 -2.99
C PRO A 335 11.38 -24.61 -3.09
N GLN A 336 11.83 -24.31 -4.31
CA GLN A 336 13.13 -23.68 -4.55
C GLN A 336 13.00 -22.44 -5.43
N ALA A 337 13.75 -21.39 -5.09
CA ALA A 337 13.95 -20.22 -5.93
C ALA A 337 15.44 -19.86 -5.99
N ARG A 338 15.88 -19.30 -7.12
CA ARG A 338 17.25 -18.84 -7.37
C ARG A 338 17.24 -17.35 -7.68
N LEU A 339 17.97 -16.57 -6.90
CA LEU A 339 18.13 -15.14 -7.14
C LEU A 339 18.91 -14.89 -8.44
N ILE A 340 18.40 -14.00 -9.27
CA ILE A 340 19.04 -13.52 -10.50
C ILE A 340 19.65 -12.13 -10.23
N ARG A 341 18.84 -11.22 -9.68
CA ARG A 341 19.23 -9.83 -9.43
C ARG A 341 18.36 -9.21 -8.34
N GLU A 342 18.95 -8.31 -7.55
CA GLU A 342 18.23 -7.45 -6.62
C GLU A 342 18.13 -6.03 -7.16
N TYR A 343 17.04 -5.37 -6.81
CA TYR A 343 16.74 -3.97 -7.12
C TYR A 343 16.44 -3.25 -5.80
N ASP A 344 17.16 -2.17 -5.53
CA ASP A 344 17.01 -1.39 -4.30
C ASP A 344 16.24 -0.11 -4.63
N GLU A 345 14.91 -0.16 -4.57
CA GLU A 345 14.02 0.97 -4.84
C GLU A 345 13.53 1.62 -3.53
N ASP A 346 13.07 2.86 -3.58
CA ASP A 346 12.66 3.62 -2.39
C ASP A 346 11.37 3.10 -1.75
N ALA A 347 10.41 2.63 -2.55
CA ALA A 347 9.17 2.03 -2.03
C ALA A 347 9.34 0.54 -1.67
N TYR A 348 10.28 -0.18 -2.29
CA TYR A 348 10.37 -1.64 -2.17
C TYR A 348 11.79 -2.20 -2.40
N SER A 349 12.04 -3.40 -1.86
CA SER A 349 13.17 -4.24 -2.27
C SER A 349 12.69 -5.26 -3.29
N GLY A 350 13.25 -5.22 -4.48
CA GLY A 350 12.90 -6.10 -5.59
C GLY A 350 13.87 -7.27 -5.75
N ARG A 351 13.34 -8.46 -6.01
CA ARG A 351 14.14 -9.67 -6.28
C ARG A 351 13.64 -10.37 -7.54
N LEU A 352 14.45 -10.32 -8.58
CA LEU A 352 14.24 -11.09 -9.80
C LEU A 352 14.80 -12.49 -9.60
N MET A 353 13.97 -13.51 -9.80
CA MET A 353 14.31 -14.88 -9.45
C MET A 353 13.79 -15.88 -10.49
N TYR A 354 14.40 -17.05 -10.48
CA TYR A 354 13.84 -18.27 -11.08
C TYR A 354 13.22 -19.12 -9.98
N LEU A 355 11.93 -19.43 -10.11
CA LEU A 355 11.18 -20.36 -9.26
C LEU A 355 11.13 -21.73 -9.92
N ARG A 356 11.44 -22.80 -9.18
CA ARG A 356 11.28 -24.16 -9.69
C ARG A 356 9.80 -24.51 -9.73
N VAL A 357 9.25 -24.74 -10.92
CA VAL A 357 7.84 -25.10 -11.12
C VAL A 357 7.68 -26.55 -11.63
N GLU A 358 8.78 -27.16 -12.06
CA GLU A 358 8.89 -28.59 -12.40
C GLU A 358 10.28 -29.12 -12.02
N PRO A 359 10.54 -30.44 -12.05
CA PRO A 359 11.86 -30.97 -11.77
C PRO A 359 12.99 -30.28 -12.55
N ASP A 360 12.81 -30.05 -13.86
CA ASP A 360 13.85 -29.48 -14.73
C ASP A 360 13.45 -28.14 -15.36
N TYR A 361 12.32 -27.55 -14.94
CA TYR A 361 11.81 -26.28 -15.48
C TYR A 361 11.66 -25.22 -14.40
N TRP A 362 12.10 -24.01 -14.73
CA TRP A 362 12.12 -22.85 -13.83
C TRP A 362 11.40 -21.68 -14.48
N GLU A 363 10.49 -21.05 -13.74
CA GLU A 363 9.73 -19.89 -14.19
C GLU A 363 10.29 -18.60 -13.60
N LYS A 364 10.27 -17.52 -14.37
CA LYS A 364 10.75 -16.22 -13.90
C LYS A 364 9.66 -15.53 -13.09
N ILE A 365 10.03 -15.07 -11.90
CA ILE A 365 9.18 -14.27 -11.01
C ILE A 365 9.93 -13.02 -10.55
N TYR A 366 9.18 -11.97 -10.24
CA TYR A 366 9.70 -10.78 -9.58
C TYR A 366 8.96 -10.55 -8.27
N LEU A 367 9.68 -10.64 -7.15
CA LEU A 367 9.14 -10.43 -5.80
C LEU A 367 9.50 -9.03 -5.33
N MET A 368 8.49 -8.24 -4.97
CA MET A 368 8.62 -6.86 -4.50
C MET A 368 8.17 -6.82 -3.04
N LEU A 369 9.12 -6.54 -2.14
CA LEU A 369 8.90 -6.45 -0.70
C LEU A 369 8.77 -4.98 -0.29
N PRO A 370 7.68 -4.55 0.35
CA PRO A 370 7.53 -3.16 0.78
C PRO A 370 8.61 -2.80 1.82
N ARG A 371 9.09 -1.55 1.79
CA ARG A 371 10.27 -1.12 2.59
C ARG A 371 10.05 -0.97 4.10
N ARG A 372 8.81 -0.92 4.56
CA ARG A 372 8.56 -0.77 6.00
C ARG A 372 9.11 -1.98 6.76
N PRO A 373 9.61 -1.81 8.00
CA PRO A 373 9.88 -2.96 8.86
C PRO A 373 8.64 -3.85 8.88
N LEU A 374 8.74 -5.04 8.29
CA LEU A 374 7.70 -6.05 8.40
C LEU A 374 7.78 -6.64 9.80
N ASN A 375 7.36 -5.85 10.79
CA ASN A 375 7.23 -6.28 12.18
C ASN A 375 6.17 -7.39 12.31
N LYS A 376 5.36 -7.57 11.26
CA LYS A 376 4.42 -8.68 11.05
C LYS A 376 4.50 -9.15 9.59
N PRO A 377 4.16 -10.42 9.32
CA PRO A 377 4.00 -10.91 7.94
C PRO A 377 3.01 -10.04 7.17
N ALA A 378 3.31 -9.75 5.90
CA ALA A 378 2.51 -8.89 5.04
C ALA A 378 1.65 -9.68 4.04
N PRO A 379 0.44 -9.18 3.72
CA PRO A 379 -0.40 -9.75 2.67
C PRO A 379 0.32 -9.74 1.32
N VAL A 380 0.01 -10.73 0.48
CA VAL A 380 0.61 -10.87 -0.85
C VAL A 380 -0.39 -10.52 -1.94
N VAL A 381 0.04 -9.88 -3.02
CA VAL A 381 -0.72 -9.73 -4.26
C VAL A 381 0.07 -10.37 -5.41
N ILE A 382 -0.44 -11.46 -5.96
CA ILE A 382 0.12 -12.13 -7.14
C ILE A 382 -0.41 -11.41 -8.39
N VAL A 383 0.48 -11.12 -9.33
CA VAL A 383 0.15 -10.40 -10.56
C VAL A 383 0.64 -11.17 -11.78
N PRO A 384 -0.16 -12.12 -12.29
CA PRO A 384 0.18 -12.84 -13.51
C PRO A 384 0.06 -11.93 -14.73
N TYR A 385 1.04 -12.02 -15.64
CA TYR A 385 1.02 -11.32 -16.92
C TYR A 385 1.87 -12.04 -17.97
N TYR A 386 1.96 -11.46 -19.17
CA TYR A 386 2.85 -11.97 -20.22
C TYR A 386 4.31 -11.98 -19.74
N ASP A 387 4.74 -10.92 -19.07
CA ASP A 387 6.08 -10.71 -18.56
C ASP A 387 6.07 -10.26 -17.08
N VAL A 388 7.23 -10.15 -16.43
CA VAL A 388 7.35 -9.63 -15.05
C VAL A 388 7.62 -8.13 -15.00
N ASP A 389 7.98 -7.51 -16.12
CA ASP A 389 8.47 -6.13 -16.23
C ASP A 389 7.30 -5.12 -16.20
N THR A 390 6.26 -5.37 -17.01
CA THR A 390 5.05 -4.55 -17.17
C THR A 390 4.27 -4.41 -15.85
N PRO A 391 3.96 -5.51 -15.12
CA PRO A 391 3.32 -5.40 -13.81
C PRO A 391 4.17 -4.66 -12.78
N ALA A 392 5.49 -4.80 -12.87
CA ALA A 392 6.45 -4.22 -11.93
C ALA A 392 6.77 -2.75 -12.21
N ALA A 393 6.29 -2.18 -13.33
CA ALA A 393 6.71 -0.86 -13.83
C ALA A 393 8.23 -0.73 -13.98
N GLN A 394 8.94 -1.82 -14.26
CA GLN A 394 10.39 -1.85 -14.23
C GLN A 394 10.96 -2.62 -15.41
N ASN A 395 11.82 -1.96 -16.19
CA ASN A 395 12.52 -2.62 -17.29
C ASN A 395 13.65 -3.51 -16.74
N MET A 396 13.45 -4.82 -16.80
CA MET A 396 14.42 -5.81 -16.34
C MET A 396 15.13 -6.50 -17.50
N GLY A 397 15.12 -5.87 -18.68
CA GLY A 397 15.70 -6.39 -19.91
C GLY A 397 14.78 -7.36 -20.64
N GLY A 398 13.45 -7.21 -20.46
CA GLY A 398 12.48 -8.04 -21.12
C GLY A 398 12.35 -7.81 -22.63
N LYS A 399 11.69 -8.76 -23.32
CA LYS A 399 11.56 -8.77 -24.79
C LYS A 399 10.74 -7.58 -25.31
N SER A 400 9.70 -7.21 -24.57
CA SER A 400 8.84 -6.06 -24.84
C SER A 400 8.60 -5.34 -23.52
N PHE A 401 9.27 -4.22 -23.29
CA PHE A 401 8.99 -3.37 -22.13
C PHE A 401 7.86 -2.40 -22.46
N MET A 402 6.77 -2.46 -21.71
CA MET A 402 5.79 -1.38 -21.69
C MET A 402 6.19 -0.37 -20.62
N PRO A 403 6.19 0.95 -20.93
CA PRO A 403 6.35 1.97 -19.91
C PRO A 403 5.34 1.80 -18.77
N PRO A 404 5.67 2.28 -17.55
CA PRO A 404 4.73 2.26 -16.44
C PRO A 404 3.36 2.84 -16.82
N SER A 405 2.30 2.21 -16.34
CA SER A 405 0.92 2.55 -16.71
C SER A 405 -0.09 1.96 -15.74
N VAL A 406 -1.38 2.14 -16.04
CA VAL A 406 -2.52 1.45 -15.41
C VAL A 406 -2.43 -0.09 -15.36
N ARG A 407 -1.47 -0.72 -16.06
CA ARG A 407 -1.22 -2.17 -16.01
C ARG A 407 -0.17 -2.59 -14.98
N SER A 408 0.46 -1.63 -14.32
CA SER A 408 1.53 -1.84 -13.35
C SER A 408 1.00 -2.24 -11.96
N PHE A 409 0.14 -3.26 -11.89
CA PHE A 409 -0.55 -3.64 -10.65
C PHE A 409 0.42 -4.09 -9.54
N ALA A 410 1.57 -4.70 -9.87
CA ALA A 410 2.52 -5.12 -8.84
C ALA A 410 3.24 -3.90 -8.22
N HIS A 411 3.57 -2.90 -9.03
CA HIS A 411 4.08 -1.62 -8.56
C HIS A 411 3.10 -0.91 -7.62
N LEU A 412 1.82 -0.86 -8.01
CA LEU A 412 0.78 -0.23 -7.21
C LEU A 412 0.56 -1.00 -5.90
N ALA A 413 0.48 -2.34 -5.96
CA ALA A 413 0.29 -3.18 -4.78
C ALA A 413 1.44 -3.02 -3.77
N VAL A 414 2.70 -3.00 -4.20
CA VAL A 414 3.82 -2.89 -3.24
C VAL A 414 3.84 -1.53 -2.54
N ARG A 415 3.41 -0.45 -3.21
CA ARG A 415 3.27 0.89 -2.61
C ARG A 415 2.11 1.00 -1.65
N SER A 416 1.07 0.20 -1.86
CA SER A 416 -0.03 0.01 -0.90
C SER A 416 0.36 -0.90 0.29
N GLY A 417 1.61 -1.39 0.35
CA GLY A 417 2.12 -2.17 1.47
C GLY A 417 1.97 -3.68 1.35
N TYR A 418 1.56 -4.19 0.19
CA TYR A 418 1.53 -5.62 -0.09
C TYR A 418 2.92 -6.13 -0.49
N ILE A 419 3.22 -7.40 -0.22
CA ILE A 419 4.24 -8.10 -1.00
C ILE A 419 3.65 -8.33 -2.39
N ALA A 420 4.24 -7.76 -3.44
CA ALA A 420 3.76 -8.00 -4.80
C ALA A 420 4.63 -9.06 -5.49
N CYS A 421 4.00 -9.99 -6.20
CA CYS A 421 4.72 -10.99 -6.99
C CYS A 421 4.25 -10.96 -8.43
N ALA A 422 5.04 -10.36 -9.32
CA ALA A 422 4.80 -10.43 -10.76
C ALA A 422 5.25 -11.81 -11.28
N VAL A 423 4.38 -12.47 -12.02
CA VAL A 423 4.60 -13.84 -12.50
C VAL A 423 4.38 -13.89 -13.99
N ARG A 424 5.37 -14.45 -14.69
CA ARG A 424 5.33 -14.62 -16.13
C ARG A 424 4.45 -15.82 -16.51
N TRP A 425 3.73 -15.69 -17.62
CA TRP A 425 3.10 -16.83 -18.28
C TRP A 425 4.14 -17.72 -18.96
N PHE A 426 4.02 -19.05 -18.81
CA PHE A 426 5.02 -20.01 -19.31
C PHE A 426 5.30 -19.89 -20.82
N GLY A 427 4.31 -19.44 -21.59
CA GLY A 427 4.41 -19.32 -23.04
C GLY A 427 5.20 -18.10 -23.52
N GLU A 428 5.43 -17.10 -22.67
CA GLU A 428 6.25 -15.93 -23.01
C GLU A 428 7.71 -16.19 -22.63
N GLY A 429 8.55 -16.53 -23.60
CA GLY A 429 9.99 -16.70 -23.43
C GLY A 429 10.78 -15.49 -23.94
N TYR A 430 11.83 -15.05 -23.22
CA TYR A 430 12.78 -14.07 -23.77
C TYR A 430 13.56 -14.57 -25.00
N SER A 431 13.43 -15.87 -25.32
CA SER A 431 14.06 -16.52 -26.47
C SER A 431 13.14 -17.50 -27.22
N VAL A 432 11.89 -17.69 -26.79
CA VAL A 432 11.00 -18.77 -27.27
C VAL A 432 9.64 -18.16 -27.65
N GLY A 433 9.04 -18.64 -28.75
CA GLY A 433 7.70 -18.24 -29.19
C GLY A 433 6.59 -19.14 -28.62
N TYR A 434 5.33 -18.70 -28.70
CA TYR A 434 4.20 -19.42 -28.06
C TYR A 434 4.04 -20.84 -28.60
N ALA A 435 4.12 -21.02 -29.91
CA ALA A 435 4.01 -22.34 -30.55
C ALA A 435 5.07 -23.32 -30.05
N GLU A 436 6.31 -22.86 -29.88
CA GLU A 436 7.42 -23.68 -29.38
C GLU A 436 7.24 -23.99 -27.89
N ALA A 437 6.83 -23.01 -27.09
CA ALA A 437 6.56 -23.22 -25.67
C ALA A 437 5.41 -24.23 -25.44
N VAL A 438 4.34 -24.15 -26.24
CA VAL A 438 3.22 -25.10 -26.16
C VAL A 438 3.62 -26.48 -26.72
N ALA A 439 4.40 -26.54 -27.80
CA ALA A 439 4.90 -27.82 -28.30
C ALA A 439 5.77 -28.53 -27.25
N GLU A 440 6.63 -27.79 -26.56
CA GLU A 440 7.47 -28.31 -25.48
C GLU A 440 6.65 -28.72 -24.25
N LEU A 441 5.61 -27.96 -23.91
CA LEU A 441 4.64 -28.35 -22.88
C LEU A 441 3.97 -29.68 -23.24
N ASN A 442 3.41 -29.79 -24.45
CA ASN A 442 2.74 -31.00 -24.93
C ASN A 442 3.67 -32.21 -25.00
N ARG A 443 4.96 -31.99 -25.31
CA ARG A 443 5.97 -33.05 -25.30
C ARG A 443 6.24 -33.59 -23.90
N ARG A 444 6.29 -32.70 -22.90
CA ARG A 444 6.59 -33.06 -21.50
C ARG A 444 5.37 -33.57 -20.74
N HIS A 445 4.21 -32.96 -20.98
CA HIS A 445 2.95 -33.22 -20.28
C HIS A 445 1.80 -33.35 -21.30
N PRO A 446 1.72 -34.46 -22.06
CA PRO A 446 0.70 -34.63 -23.09
C PRO A 446 -0.71 -34.51 -22.52
N GLY A 447 -1.51 -33.62 -23.10
CA GLY A 447 -2.91 -33.37 -22.70
C GLY A 447 -3.09 -32.36 -21.57
N LEU A 448 -2.01 -31.75 -21.05
CA LEU A 448 -2.10 -30.62 -20.13
C LEU A 448 -2.29 -29.31 -20.91
N SER A 449 -3.37 -28.59 -20.63
CA SER A 449 -3.64 -27.31 -21.30
C SER A 449 -2.71 -26.20 -20.78
N GLY A 450 -2.59 -25.08 -21.51
CA GLY A 450 -1.77 -23.97 -21.07
C GLY A 450 -2.30 -23.28 -19.80
N LEU A 451 -3.63 -23.23 -19.63
CA LEU A 451 -4.22 -22.78 -18.37
C LEU A 451 -4.07 -23.82 -17.25
N GLY A 452 -4.06 -25.11 -17.57
CA GLY A 452 -3.74 -26.17 -16.62
C GLY A 452 -2.29 -26.09 -16.12
N LYS A 453 -1.36 -25.80 -17.05
CA LYS A 453 0.04 -25.50 -16.71
C LYS A 453 0.15 -24.31 -15.77
N TRP A 454 -0.54 -23.21 -16.06
CA TRP A 454 -0.58 -22.05 -15.16
C TRP A 454 -1.10 -22.42 -13.75
N VAL A 455 -2.19 -23.20 -13.67
CA VAL A 455 -2.73 -23.67 -12.38
C VAL A 455 -1.70 -24.50 -11.60
N SER A 456 -0.84 -25.27 -12.29
CA SER A 456 0.28 -25.97 -11.66
C SER A 456 1.37 -25.01 -11.17
N ASP A 457 1.70 -23.99 -11.96
CA ASP A 457 2.78 -23.03 -11.65
C ASP A 457 2.44 -22.14 -10.46
N VAL A 458 1.20 -21.64 -10.39
CA VAL A 458 0.75 -20.84 -9.25
C VAL A 458 0.74 -21.66 -7.95
N ARG A 459 0.48 -22.98 -8.05
CA ARG A 459 0.59 -23.91 -6.91
C ARG A 459 2.02 -23.97 -6.38
N ALA A 460 3.01 -24.16 -7.27
CA ALA A 460 4.42 -24.16 -6.90
C ALA A 460 4.89 -22.81 -6.34
N LEU A 461 4.38 -21.70 -6.89
CA LEU A 461 4.64 -20.36 -6.36
C LEU A 461 4.12 -20.21 -4.93
N LEU A 462 2.89 -20.63 -4.67
CA LEU A 462 2.30 -20.54 -3.33
C LEU A 462 2.98 -21.47 -2.34
N ASP A 463 3.36 -22.67 -2.76
CA ASP A 463 4.17 -23.57 -1.93
C ASP A 463 5.46 -22.86 -1.49
N TRP A 464 6.13 -22.17 -2.42
CA TRP A 464 7.33 -21.39 -2.12
C TRP A 464 7.05 -20.16 -1.24
N LEU A 465 6.04 -19.35 -1.56
CA LEU A 465 5.65 -18.19 -0.76
C LEU A 465 5.30 -18.57 0.69
N TYR A 466 4.67 -19.73 0.90
CA TYR A 466 4.33 -20.22 2.22
C TYR A 466 5.56 -20.55 3.08
N THR A 467 6.73 -20.78 2.46
CA THR A 467 7.99 -20.96 3.21
C THR A 467 8.59 -19.65 3.73
N ARG A 468 8.07 -18.50 3.28
CA ARG A 468 8.64 -17.18 3.62
C ARG A 468 8.09 -16.66 4.96
N PRO A 469 8.93 -16.33 5.94
CA PRO A 469 8.45 -15.77 7.22
C PRO A 469 7.79 -14.40 7.06
N GLU A 470 8.15 -13.65 6.03
CA GLU A 470 7.58 -12.34 5.72
C GLU A 470 6.16 -12.37 5.11
N VAL A 471 5.65 -13.54 4.70
CA VAL A 471 4.37 -13.69 4.01
C VAL A 471 3.21 -13.99 4.99
N ASP A 472 2.16 -13.17 4.97
CA ASP A 472 0.89 -13.51 5.62
C ASP A 472 0.12 -14.53 4.77
N ARG A 473 0.18 -15.78 5.22
CA ARG A 473 -0.42 -16.93 4.52
C ARG A 473 -1.94 -16.88 4.46
N ARG A 474 -2.60 -16.04 5.26
CA ARG A 474 -4.07 -15.90 5.29
C ARG A 474 -4.58 -14.90 4.25
N ASN A 475 -3.73 -13.99 3.81
CA ASN A 475 -4.10 -12.85 2.98
C ASN A 475 -3.31 -12.87 1.67
N ILE A 476 -3.80 -13.64 0.70
CA ILE A 476 -3.19 -13.82 -0.62
C ILE A 476 -4.17 -13.36 -1.69
N GLY A 477 -3.91 -12.19 -2.26
CA GLY A 477 -4.64 -11.66 -3.41
C GLY A 477 -4.06 -12.11 -4.74
N ILE A 478 -4.88 -12.05 -5.78
CA ILE A 478 -4.45 -12.13 -7.17
C ILE A 478 -5.18 -11.09 -8.02
N ILE A 479 -4.45 -10.41 -8.89
CA ILE A 479 -4.99 -9.45 -9.85
C ILE A 479 -4.29 -9.57 -11.18
N GLY A 480 -5.05 -9.59 -12.27
CA GLY A 480 -4.45 -9.60 -13.60
C GLY A 480 -5.38 -9.07 -14.67
N HIS A 481 -4.76 -8.64 -15.78
CA HIS A 481 -5.44 -8.01 -16.90
C HIS A 481 -5.27 -8.80 -18.20
N SER A 482 -6.32 -8.93 -19.01
CA SER A 482 -6.32 -9.69 -20.26
C SER A 482 -5.93 -11.16 -19.99
N LEU A 483 -4.85 -11.67 -20.58
CA LEU A 483 -4.23 -12.96 -20.20
C LEU A 483 -4.12 -13.12 -18.67
N GLY A 484 -3.61 -12.09 -17.99
CA GLY A 484 -3.47 -12.09 -16.53
C GLY A 484 -4.79 -12.26 -15.80
N GLY A 485 -5.90 -11.76 -16.37
CA GLY A 485 -7.23 -11.94 -15.79
C GLY A 485 -7.74 -13.38 -15.96
N LYS A 486 -7.48 -14.01 -17.12
CA LYS A 486 -7.73 -15.46 -17.33
C LYS A 486 -6.96 -16.27 -16.28
N MET A 487 -5.67 -15.98 -16.15
CA MET A 487 -4.80 -16.60 -15.17
C MET A 487 -5.31 -16.39 -13.74
N SER A 488 -5.77 -15.20 -13.39
CA SER A 488 -6.29 -14.89 -12.05
C SER A 488 -7.55 -15.70 -11.70
N MET A 489 -8.52 -15.76 -12.63
CA MET A 489 -9.75 -16.54 -12.45
C MET A 489 -9.46 -18.05 -12.33
N TYR A 490 -8.64 -18.59 -13.23
CA TYR A 490 -8.29 -20.01 -13.21
C TYR A 490 -7.48 -20.37 -11.97
N ALA A 491 -6.46 -19.60 -11.61
CA ALA A 491 -5.70 -19.83 -10.38
C ALA A 491 -6.65 -19.90 -9.18
N ALA A 492 -7.52 -18.90 -9.01
CA ALA A 492 -8.44 -18.85 -7.90
C ALA A 492 -9.39 -20.07 -7.86
N ALA A 493 -9.92 -20.52 -8.99
CA ALA A 493 -10.87 -21.65 -9.02
C ALA A 493 -10.25 -22.96 -8.50
N PHE A 494 -8.96 -23.20 -8.74
CA PHE A 494 -8.26 -24.45 -8.38
C PHE A 494 -7.31 -24.33 -7.19
N GLU A 495 -7.11 -23.12 -6.67
CA GLU A 495 -6.17 -22.85 -5.58
C GLU A 495 -6.88 -22.10 -4.43
N PRO A 496 -7.34 -22.82 -3.40
CA PRO A 496 -8.10 -22.24 -2.30
C PRO A 496 -7.28 -21.30 -1.42
N ARG A 497 -5.94 -21.32 -1.49
CA ARG A 497 -5.07 -20.42 -0.72
C ARG A 497 -5.11 -18.96 -1.19
N ILE A 498 -5.58 -18.70 -2.41
CA ILE A 498 -5.84 -17.35 -2.91
C ILE A 498 -7.15 -16.88 -2.31
N THR A 499 -7.16 -15.79 -1.55
CA THR A 499 -8.29 -15.33 -0.75
C THR A 499 -9.02 -14.10 -1.31
N ALA A 500 -8.40 -13.31 -2.19
CA ALA A 500 -9.08 -12.20 -2.89
C ALA A 500 -8.70 -12.14 -4.38
N ILE A 501 -9.68 -11.90 -5.25
CA ILE A 501 -9.51 -12.05 -6.70
C ILE A 501 -10.01 -10.81 -7.44
N VAL A 502 -9.20 -10.32 -8.38
CA VAL A 502 -9.62 -9.35 -9.39
C VAL A 502 -9.22 -9.88 -10.79
N GLY A 503 -10.20 -10.04 -11.67
CA GLY A 503 -9.98 -10.32 -13.08
C GLY A 503 -10.35 -9.11 -13.93
N SER A 504 -9.42 -8.57 -14.71
CA SER A 504 -9.66 -7.39 -15.56
C SER A 504 -9.67 -7.75 -17.04
N GLU A 505 -10.79 -7.50 -17.69
CA GLU A 505 -10.99 -7.51 -19.15
C GLU A 505 -10.41 -8.75 -19.84
N HIS A 506 -10.74 -9.90 -19.29
CA HIS A 506 -10.21 -11.20 -19.74
C HIS A 506 -11.21 -11.98 -20.59
N GLY A 507 -12.43 -11.45 -20.74
CA GLY A 507 -13.58 -12.16 -21.27
C GLY A 507 -14.00 -13.21 -20.25
N ILE A 508 -14.99 -12.90 -19.42
CA ILE A 508 -15.45 -13.85 -18.41
C ILE A 508 -16.09 -15.08 -19.06
N GLY A 509 -16.74 -14.94 -20.22
CA GLY A 509 -17.25 -16.07 -21.00
C GLY A 509 -16.20 -16.68 -21.92
N ILE A 510 -16.27 -17.99 -22.15
CA ILE A 510 -15.37 -18.67 -23.09
C ILE A 510 -15.44 -18.04 -24.50
N GLU A 511 -16.62 -17.63 -24.94
CA GLU A 511 -16.82 -17.01 -26.27
C GLU A 511 -16.56 -15.49 -26.28
N PHE A 512 -16.27 -14.88 -25.13
CA PHE A 512 -16.02 -13.44 -25.03
C PHE A 512 -14.58 -13.08 -25.41
N SER A 513 -13.70 -14.07 -25.47
CA SER A 513 -12.29 -13.91 -25.78
C SER A 513 -11.77 -15.20 -26.43
N ASN A 514 -10.50 -15.19 -26.80
CA ASN A 514 -9.82 -16.26 -27.51
C ASN A 514 -9.42 -17.46 -26.62
N TYR A 515 -10.33 -18.03 -25.82
CA TYR A 515 -10.01 -19.17 -24.94
C TYR A 515 -9.67 -20.46 -25.69
N GLU A 516 -10.14 -20.60 -26.93
CA GLU A 516 -9.89 -21.72 -27.83
C GLU A 516 -8.49 -21.74 -28.43
N ASP A 517 -7.71 -20.66 -28.27
CA ASP A 517 -6.35 -20.64 -28.78
C ASP A 517 -5.54 -21.77 -28.15
N TYR A 518 -4.69 -22.41 -28.96
CA TYR A 518 -3.99 -23.65 -28.60
C TYR A 518 -3.05 -23.50 -27.38
N TRP A 519 -2.73 -22.27 -26.98
CA TRP A 519 -1.93 -21.97 -25.80
C TRP A 519 -2.77 -21.76 -24.52
N TYR A 520 -4.10 -21.85 -24.61
CA TYR A 520 -5.03 -21.80 -23.48
C TYR A 520 -5.71 -23.15 -23.24
N LEU A 521 -6.90 -23.35 -23.82
CA LEU A 521 -7.74 -24.55 -23.69
C LEU A 521 -7.81 -25.37 -24.98
N ASP A 522 -7.25 -24.85 -26.08
CA ASP A 522 -7.37 -25.40 -27.43
C ASP A 522 -8.82 -25.47 -27.98
N GLY A 523 -8.93 -25.88 -29.25
CA GLY A 523 -10.21 -25.89 -29.98
C GLY A 523 -11.26 -26.85 -29.43
N SER A 524 -10.86 -27.86 -28.64
CA SER A 524 -11.77 -28.84 -28.04
C SER A 524 -12.76 -28.21 -27.05
N ILE A 525 -12.44 -27.03 -26.50
CA ILE A 525 -13.37 -26.29 -25.65
C ILE A 525 -14.69 -25.94 -26.35
N ARG A 526 -14.71 -25.91 -27.69
CA ARG A 526 -15.92 -25.64 -28.48
C ARG A 526 -16.86 -26.84 -28.58
N GLU A 527 -16.42 -28.04 -28.21
CA GLU A 527 -17.24 -29.26 -28.23
C GLU A 527 -18.08 -29.45 -26.96
N ARG A 528 -17.86 -28.60 -25.94
CA ARG A 528 -18.63 -28.63 -24.69
C ARG A 528 -20.09 -28.22 -24.91
N ASP A 529 -20.94 -28.54 -23.95
CA ASP A 529 -22.27 -27.90 -23.84
C ASP A 529 -22.10 -26.38 -23.66
N PRO A 530 -22.60 -25.51 -24.56
CA PRO A 530 -22.46 -24.06 -24.45
C PRO A 530 -23.06 -23.47 -23.17
N ALA A 531 -23.98 -24.17 -22.51
CA ALA A 531 -24.50 -23.75 -21.21
C ALA A 531 -23.50 -23.99 -20.06
N VAL A 532 -22.44 -24.78 -20.27
CA VAL A 532 -21.33 -24.98 -19.32
C VAL A 532 -20.23 -23.98 -19.66
N ASP A 533 -20.01 -23.02 -18.76
CA ASP A 533 -19.09 -21.90 -18.98
C ASP A 533 -18.46 -21.47 -17.65
N HIS A 534 -17.69 -20.38 -17.64
CA HIS A 534 -16.91 -19.96 -16.47
C HIS A 534 -17.74 -19.51 -15.27
N HIS A 535 -19.07 -19.38 -15.35
CA HIS A 535 -19.91 -19.21 -14.15
C HIS A 535 -19.75 -20.40 -13.19
N GLU A 536 -19.44 -21.60 -13.70
CA GLU A 536 -19.04 -22.74 -12.88
C GLU A 536 -17.71 -22.47 -12.13
N LEU A 537 -16.70 -21.88 -12.78
CA LEU A 537 -15.44 -21.49 -12.12
C LEU A 537 -15.68 -20.43 -11.04
N LEU A 538 -16.52 -19.43 -11.30
CA LEU A 538 -16.90 -18.44 -10.29
C LEU A 538 -17.60 -19.08 -9.09
N GLY A 539 -18.42 -20.11 -9.33
CA GLY A 539 -19.00 -20.93 -8.28
C GLY A 539 -17.94 -21.69 -7.46
N LEU A 540 -16.88 -22.21 -8.10
CA LEU A 540 -15.76 -22.87 -7.41
C LEU A 540 -14.95 -21.90 -6.52
N ILE A 541 -14.96 -20.61 -6.86
CA ILE A 541 -14.28 -19.55 -6.10
C ILE A 541 -15.03 -19.22 -4.81
N ALA A 542 -16.37 -19.28 -4.83
CA ALA A 542 -17.22 -18.98 -3.67
C ALA A 542 -16.78 -19.75 -2.41
N PRO A 543 -16.80 -19.11 -1.22
CA PRO A 543 -17.28 -17.76 -0.94
C PRO A 543 -16.22 -16.65 -1.07
N ARG A 544 -15.04 -16.93 -1.64
CA ARG A 544 -13.94 -15.96 -1.68
C ARG A 544 -14.26 -14.79 -2.61
N PRO A 545 -13.94 -13.55 -2.23
CA PRO A 545 -14.31 -12.35 -2.97
C PRO A 545 -13.72 -12.29 -4.38
N PHE A 546 -14.59 -12.14 -5.39
CA PHE A 546 -14.24 -12.01 -6.80
C PHE A 546 -14.80 -10.72 -7.41
N LEU A 547 -13.92 -9.94 -8.03
CA LEU A 547 -14.29 -8.75 -8.81
C LEU A 547 -13.93 -8.95 -10.28
N LEU A 548 -14.92 -8.74 -11.15
CA LEU A 548 -14.69 -8.50 -12.57
C LEU A 548 -14.52 -6.99 -12.82
N ILE A 549 -13.49 -6.61 -13.58
CA ILE A 549 -13.38 -5.31 -14.22
C ILE A 549 -13.59 -5.50 -15.72
N GLY A 550 -14.55 -4.77 -16.30
CA GLY A 550 -14.88 -4.83 -17.73
C GLY A 550 -14.73 -3.49 -18.43
N GLY A 551 -14.61 -3.51 -19.74
CA GLY A 551 -14.28 -2.36 -20.57
C GLY A 551 -14.98 -2.33 -21.93
N GLU A 552 -15.90 -3.25 -22.23
CA GLU A 552 -16.62 -3.40 -23.51
C GLU A 552 -15.78 -3.94 -24.68
N SER A 553 -14.51 -4.30 -24.47
CA SER A 553 -13.71 -4.97 -25.50
C SER A 553 -13.89 -6.49 -25.46
N ALA A 554 -13.86 -7.07 -24.25
CA ALA A 554 -14.08 -8.49 -24.02
C ALA A 554 -15.25 -8.69 -23.03
N ASP A 555 -15.25 -7.93 -21.93
CA ASP A 555 -16.31 -7.98 -20.93
C ASP A 555 -17.28 -6.80 -21.13
N ASN A 556 -18.55 -7.12 -21.35
CA ASN A 556 -19.64 -6.16 -21.57
C ASN A 556 -20.78 -6.40 -20.59
N ASP A 557 -21.95 -5.79 -20.79
CA ASP A 557 -23.09 -5.97 -19.89
C ASP A 557 -23.56 -7.45 -19.79
N SER A 558 -23.33 -8.27 -20.81
CA SER A 558 -23.62 -9.72 -20.78
C SER A 558 -22.79 -10.47 -19.74
N SER A 559 -21.66 -9.93 -19.30
CA SER A 559 -20.86 -10.50 -18.20
C SER A 559 -21.67 -10.59 -16.90
N TRP A 560 -22.72 -9.77 -16.72
CA TRP A 560 -23.64 -9.89 -15.59
C TRP A 560 -24.37 -11.23 -15.52
N HIS A 561 -24.53 -11.96 -16.63
CA HIS A 561 -25.13 -13.30 -16.60
C HIS A 561 -24.31 -14.27 -15.72
N PHE A 562 -22.99 -14.22 -15.87
CA PHE A 562 -22.04 -15.06 -15.13
C PHE A 562 -22.03 -14.68 -13.65
N ILE A 563 -21.95 -13.38 -13.39
CA ILE A 563 -21.96 -12.81 -12.05
C ILE A 563 -23.26 -13.14 -11.32
N ASN A 564 -24.42 -13.01 -11.98
CA ASN A 564 -25.73 -13.28 -11.38
C ASN A 564 -25.94 -14.76 -11.07
N GLU A 565 -25.50 -15.67 -11.95
CA GLU A 565 -25.62 -17.11 -11.71
C GLU A 565 -24.70 -17.55 -10.57
N ALA A 566 -23.44 -17.11 -10.56
CA ALA A 566 -22.49 -17.41 -9.50
C ALA A 566 -22.88 -16.78 -8.15
N ARG A 567 -23.46 -15.57 -8.15
CA ARG A 567 -23.96 -14.90 -6.93
C ARG A 567 -24.94 -15.75 -6.14
N LYS A 568 -25.72 -16.61 -6.80
CA LYS A 568 -26.63 -17.54 -6.11
C LYS A 568 -25.86 -18.50 -5.19
N VAL A 569 -24.68 -18.96 -5.61
CA VAL A 569 -23.79 -19.79 -4.79
C VAL A 569 -23.25 -18.98 -3.61
N TYR A 570 -22.77 -17.75 -3.84
CA TYR A 570 -22.30 -16.86 -2.78
C TYR A 570 -23.38 -16.59 -1.72
N ALA A 571 -24.65 -16.48 -2.14
CA ALA A 571 -25.79 -16.34 -1.23
C ALA A 571 -25.98 -17.53 -0.28
N LEU A 572 -25.61 -18.75 -0.69
CA LEU A 572 -25.65 -19.93 0.20
C LEU A 572 -24.63 -19.84 1.35
N TYR A 573 -23.57 -19.05 1.18
CA TYR A 573 -22.56 -18.76 2.19
C TYR A 573 -22.84 -17.44 2.94
N GLY A 574 -23.94 -16.75 2.64
CA GLY A 574 -24.30 -15.50 3.30
C GLY A 574 -23.59 -14.25 2.78
N HIS A 575 -22.86 -14.33 1.67
CA HIS A 575 -22.05 -13.23 1.14
C HIS A 575 -22.31 -12.92 -0.36
N PRO A 576 -23.56 -12.69 -0.80
CA PRO A 576 -23.89 -12.42 -2.21
C PRO A 576 -23.17 -11.17 -2.79
N GLU A 577 -22.71 -10.26 -1.95
CA GLU A 577 -21.98 -9.04 -2.30
C GLU A 577 -20.48 -9.27 -2.56
N TYR A 578 -19.93 -10.43 -2.16
CA TYR A 578 -18.52 -10.79 -2.41
C TYR A 578 -18.24 -11.16 -3.87
N ILE A 579 -19.25 -11.10 -4.75
CA ILE A 579 -19.05 -11.17 -6.20
C ILE A 579 -19.59 -9.91 -6.88
N GLY A 580 -18.69 -9.19 -7.52
CA GLY A 580 -18.95 -7.88 -8.12
C GLY A 580 -18.48 -7.76 -9.56
N TYR A 581 -18.99 -6.74 -10.24
CA TYR A 581 -18.60 -6.34 -11.57
C TYR A 581 -18.68 -4.83 -11.73
N PHE A 582 -17.57 -4.22 -12.13
CA PHE A 582 -17.51 -2.83 -12.59
C PHE A 582 -17.13 -2.78 -14.06
N ASN A 583 -17.90 -2.06 -14.87
CA ASN A 583 -17.65 -1.89 -16.30
C ASN A 583 -17.36 -0.42 -16.62
N HIS A 584 -16.13 -0.11 -17.00
CA HIS A 584 -15.68 1.26 -17.30
C HIS A 584 -15.99 1.70 -18.73
N ARG A 585 -16.31 0.77 -19.65
CA ARG A 585 -16.80 1.06 -21.02
C ARG A 585 -15.84 1.85 -21.93
N THR A 586 -14.54 1.80 -21.70
CA THR A 586 -13.54 2.57 -22.48
C THR A 586 -12.59 1.70 -23.32
N GLY A 587 -12.92 0.44 -23.54
CA GLY A 587 -12.17 -0.52 -24.34
C GLY A 587 -11.23 -1.41 -23.50
N HIS A 588 -10.24 -1.99 -24.17
CA HIS A 588 -9.44 -3.06 -23.58
C HIS A 588 -8.57 -2.60 -22.40
N THR A 589 -8.09 -1.36 -22.36
CA THR A 589 -7.17 -0.92 -21.30
C THR A 589 -7.97 -0.39 -20.10
N PRO A 590 -7.67 -0.83 -18.85
CA PRO A 590 -8.37 -0.33 -17.67
C PRO A 590 -8.14 1.17 -17.47
N THR A 591 -9.13 1.88 -16.96
CA THR A 591 -8.99 3.29 -16.57
C THR A 591 -8.32 3.43 -15.20
N PRO A 592 -7.74 4.61 -14.88
CA PRO A 592 -7.31 4.94 -13.52
C PRO A 592 -8.36 4.58 -12.44
N GLU A 593 -9.61 4.97 -12.65
CA GLU A 593 -10.73 4.63 -11.75
C GLU A 593 -10.90 3.11 -11.57
N ALA A 594 -10.87 2.35 -12.66
CA ALA A 594 -11.00 0.89 -12.60
C ALA A 594 -9.85 0.24 -11.81
N VAL A 595 -8.63 0.78 -11.93
CA VAL A 595 -7.47 0.33 -11.14
C VAL A 595 -7.65 0.70 -9.66
N THR A 596 -8.07 1.93 -9.35
CA THR A 596 -8.35 2.37 -7.97
C THR A 596 -9.39 1.47 -7.30
N LEU A 597 -10.49 1.17 -7.99
CA LEU A 597 -11.54 0.26 -7.51
C LEU A 597 -11.02 -1.17 -7.31
N SER A 598 -10.13 -1.64 -8.18
CA SER A 598 -9.47 -2.95 -8.04
C SER A 598 -8.60 -3.02 -6.79
N LEU A 599 -7.81 -1.98 -6.52
CA LEU A 599 -6.94 -1.92 -5.35
C LEU A 599 -7.76 -1.83 -4.06
N ARG A 600 -8.84 -1.03 -4.04
CA ARG A 600 -9.78 -0.95 -2.91
C ARG A 600 -10.46 -2.29 -2.62
N TRP A 601 -10.78 -3.06 -3.66
CA TRP A 601 -11.29 -4.42 -3.49
C TRP A 601 -10.29 -5.32 -2.78
N LEU A 602 -9.04 -5.35 -3.25
CA LEU A 602 -7.98 -6.11 -2.59
C LEU A 602 -7.75 -5.62 -1.16
N GLU A 603 -7.76 -4.31 -0.92
CA GLU A 603 -7.57 -3.72 0.41
C GLU A 603 -8.64 -4.14 1.42
N ARG A 604 -9.91 -4.12 1.02
CA ARG A 604 -11.01 -4.61 1.85
C ARG A 604 -10.82 -6.05 2.26
N PHE A 605 -10.36 -6.91 1.35
CA PHE A 605 -10.37 -8.35 1.55
C PHE A 605 -9.04 -8.93 2.04
N LEU A 606 -7.93 -8.19 1.91
CA LEU A 606 -6.59 -8.56 2.38
C LEU A 606 -6.11 -7.74 3.57
N GLY A 607 -6.82 -6.65 3.91
CA GLY A 607 -6.45 -5.74 5.00
C GLY A 607 -6.49 -6.39 6.39
N PRO A 608 -5.91 -5.74 7.40
CA PRO A 608 -5.86 -6.23 8.78
C PRO A 608 -7.25 -6.17 9.43
N GLY A 609 -8.13 -7.10 9.08
CA GLY A 609 -9.51 -7.11 9.56
C GLY A 609 -10.37 -8.31 9.17
N ASN A 610 -9.88 -9.23 8.34
CA ASN A 610 -10.59 -10.47 7.97
C ASN A 610 -9.98 -11.72 8.60
#